data_AF-A0A6I6JSR1-F1
#
_entry.id   AF-A0A6I6JSR1-F1
#
_cell.length_a   1.000
_cell.length_b   1.000
_cell.length_c   1.000
_cell.angle_alpha   90.00
_cell.angle_beta   90.00
_cell.angle_gamma   90.00
#
_symmetry.space_group_name_H-M   'P 1'
#
loop_
_entity.id
_entity.type
_entity.pdbx_description
1 polymer ?
#
loop_
_entity_poly.entity_id
_entity_poly.type
_entity_poly.pdbx_seq_one_letter_code
_entity_poly.pdbx_strand_id
1 'polypeptide(L)'
;MGNNINRNITQKGKLSSRLVSPPQLKYAAWAHGVSTQVERPNFLIGHRLGVCTIDDGDAWLGILRQGDGAKFYGEKDTNNWFHIALHSPVILNGTRLKLSKIFVLFRCAVASHHEDPERWYGTKIHSVHVWDGANRIKTFDNLELSGEHKTIKENVNQFILEPAIPVYYGISISVGVSFFGKYISYNKIKFYAAGGDFI
;
A
#
# COMPACT_ATOMS: atom_id res chain seq x y z
N MET A 1 -78.34 21.91 23.80
CA MET A 1 -78.04 22.82 22.69
C MET A 1 -76.53 23.01 22.67
N GLY A 2 -75.82 22.28 21.82
CA GLY A 2 -75.18 22.82 20.61
C GLY A 2 -73.67 22.91 20.87
N ASN A 3 -72.86 22.01 20.29
CA ASN A 3 -72.06 22.20 19.07
C ASN A 3 -70.82 23.12 19.28
N ASN A 4 -69.64 22.93 18.71
CA ASN A 4 -68.89 21.84 18.07
C ASN A 4 -67.54 22.49 17.65
N ILE A 5 -66.48 21.70 17.52
CA ILE A 5 -65.26 21.88 16.70
C ILE A 5 -64.37 23.16 16.80
N ASN A 6 -63.09 22.93 17.12
CA ASN A 6 -62.01 23.32 16.20
C ASN A 6 -60.78 22.38 16.31
N ARG A 7 -60.32 21.92 15.14
CA ARG A 7 -59.27 20.93 14.88
C ARG A 7 -57.92 21.61 14.62
N ASN A 8 -56.85 20.81 14.72
CA ASN A 8 -55.62 20.75 13.90
C ASN A 8 -54.39 20.55 14.81
N ILE A 9 -53.94 19.32 15.05
CA ILE A 9 -53.04 18.51 14.19
C ILE A 9 -51.79 19.29 13.75
N THR A 10 -50.68 19.08 14.45
CA THR A 10 -49.38 18.86 13.79
C THR A 10 -48.51 17.98 14.70
N GLN A 11 -48.66 16.65 14.61
CA GLN A 11 -47.56 15.76 14.96
C GLN A 11 -46.49 15.95 13.88
N LYS A 12 -45.46 16.75 14.16
CA LYS A 12 -44.25 16.78 13.34
C LYS A 12 -43.59 15.41 13.48
N GLY A 13 -43.81 14.56 12.48
CA GLY A 13 -43.06 13.34 12.27
C GLY A 13 -41.57 13.66 12.28
N LYS A 14 -40.87 13.13 13.27
CA LYS A 14 -39.41 13.12 13.33
C LYS A 14 -38.97 12.14 12.24
N LEU A 15 -38.65 12.66 11.05
CA LEU A 15 -37.96 11.89 10.02
C LEU A 15 -36.63 11.44 10.64
N SER A 16 -36.61 10.18 11.09
CA SER A 16 -35.38 9.49 11.43
C SER A 16 -34.63 9.30 10.12
N SER A 17 -33.75 10.24 9.79
CA SER A 17 -32.61 9.89 8.96
C SER A 17 -31.90 8.77 9.72
N ARG A 18 -32.03 7.53 9.24
CA ARG A 18 -31.10 6.48 9.64
C ARG A 18 -29.73 7.01 9.24
N LEU A 19 -29.00 7.54 10.21
CA LEU A 19 -27.56 7.70 10.11
C LEU A 19 -27.05 6.29 9.85
N VAL A 20 -26.76 5.99 8.59
CA VAL A 20 -26.07 4.75 8.23
C VAL A 20 -24.74 4.87 8.95
N SER A 21 -24.53 4.05 9.98
CA SER A 21 -23.27 3.99 10.69
C SER A 21 -22.17 3.75 9.64
N PRO A 22 -21.04 4.46 9.71
CA PRO A 22 -19.96 4.25 8.77
C PRO A 22 -19.56 2.77 8.75
N PRO A 23 -19.13 2.22 7.60
CA PRO A 23 -18.74 0.83 7.51
C PRO A 23 -17.68 0.51 8.58
N GLN A 24 -18.00 -0.43 9.46
CA GLN A 24 -17.13 -0.80 10.57
C GLN A 24 -16.08 -1.81 10.09
N LEU A 25 -14.82 -1.58 10.44
CA LEU A 25 -13.73 -2.55 10.24
C LEU A 25 -14.11 -3.89 10.89
N LYS A 26 -14.13 -4.96 10.10
CA LYS A 26 -14.39 -6.33 10.57
C LYS A 26 -13.13 -7.16 10.68
N TYR A 27 -12.14 -6.92 9.83
CA TYR A 27 -10.90 -7.67 9.79
C TYR A 27 -9.76 -6.83 9.22
N ALA A 28 -8.56 -7.00 9.75
CA ALA A 28 -7.35 -6.43 9.20
C ALA A 28 -6.35 -7.54 8.88
N ALA A 29 -5.82 -7.55 7.67
CA ALA A 29 -4.79 -8.49 7.23
C ALA A 29 -3.47 -7.76 7.05
N TRP A 30 -2.37 -8.34 7.52
CA TRP A 30 -1.02 -7.79 7.36
C TRP A 30 -0.05 -8.87 6.93
N ALA A 31 0.86 -8.50 6.03
CA ALA A 31 2.00 -9.30 5.63
C ALA A 31 3.29 -8.54 6.00
N HIS A 32 4.19 -9.23 6.68
CA HIS A 32 5.49 -8.66 7.05
C HIS A 32 6.35 -8.44 5.79
N GLY A 33 7.16 -7.39 5.74
CA GLY A 33 7.94 -7.00 4.55
C GLY A 33 8.96 -8.05 4.11
N VAL A 34 9.35 -8.98 4.99
CA VAL A 34 10.17 -10.15 4.63
C VAL A 34 9.48 -11.09 3.64
N SER A 35 8.16 -11.00 3.46
CA SER A 35 7.40 -11.80 2.50
C SER A 35 7.41 -11.22 1.08
N THR A 36 7.88 -9.99 0.89
CA THR A 36 7.89 -9.31 -0.41
C THR A 36 8.69 -10.11 -1.45
N GLN A 37 8.08 -10.31 -2.60
CA GLN A 37 8.66 -10.95 -3.79
C GLN A 37 8.90 -9.91 -4.88
N VAL A 38 9.99 -10.06 -5.63
CA VAL A 38 10.33 -9.19 -6.76
C VAL A 38 9.90 -9.85 -8.07
N GLU A 39 9.33 -9.07 -9.00
CA GLU A 39 8.89 -9.56 -10.31
C GLU A 39 10.08 -9.92 -11.20
N ARG A 40 11.08 -9.03 -11.25
CA ARG A 40 12.27 -9.16 -12.11
C ARG A 40 13.53 -9.18 -11.24
N PRO A 41 13.94 -10.36 -10.72
CA PRO A 41 15.18 -10.47 -9.93
C PRO A 41 16.42 -9.95 -10.68
N ASN A 42 16.44 -10.07 -12.00
CA ASN A 42 17.54 -9.59 -12.86
C ASN A 42 17.69 -8.07 -12.90
N PHE A 43 16.70 -7.30 -12.41
CA PHE A 43 16.79 -5.85 -12.29
C PHE A 43 17.27 -5.43 -10.89
N LEU A 44 17.83 -6.37 -10.12
CA LEU A 44 18.50 -6.11 -8.85
C LEU A 44 20.02 -6.20 -9.01
N ILE A 45 20.73 -5.29 -8.35
CA ILE A 45 22.19 -5.09 -8.52
C ILE A 45 22.99 -6.38 -8.27
N GLY A 46 22.64 -7.14 -7.22
CA GLY A 46 23.36 -8.35 -6.83
C GLY A 46 23.27 -9.50 -7.84
N HIS A 47 22.31 -9.47 -8.78
CA HIS A 47 22.20 -10.50 -9.81
C HIS A 47 23.16 -10.27 -10.99
N ARG A 48 23.68 -9.05 -11.18
CA ARG A 48 24.48 -8.67 -12.35
C ARG A 48 25.97 -8.49 -12.07
N LEU A 49 26.35 -8.02 -10.89
CA LEU A 49 27.74 -7.60 -10.63
C LEU A 49 28.60 -8.60 -9.85
N GLY A 50 28.04 -9.74 -9.42
CA GLY A 50 28.70 -10.53 -8.38
C GLY A 50 28.79 -9.70 -7.08
N VAL A 51 29.15 -10.32 -5.97
CA VAL A 51 29.17 -9.66 -4.67
C VAL A 51 30.12 -8.46 -4.69
N CYS A 52 29.58 -7.25 -4.72
CA CYS A 52 30.29 -6.04 -4.29
C CYS A 52 29.97 -5.83 -2.80
N THR A 53 30.93 -5.34 -2.03
CA THR A 53 30.76 -4.89 -0.64
C THR A 53 30.72 -3.37 -0.63
N ILE A 54 29.80 -2.75 0.11
CA ILE A 54 29.84 -1.31 0.41
C ILE A 54 29.73 -1.14 1.93
N ASP A 55 30.30 -0.03 2.42
CA ASP A 55 30.70 0.35 3.79
C ASP A 55 29.67 0.21 4.94
N ASP A 56 28.46 -0.30 4.70
CA ASP A 56 27.45 -0.58 5.75
C ASP A 56 27.52 -2.04 6.27
N GLY A 57 28.50 -2.84 5.83
CA GLY A 57 28.63 -4.26 6.22
C GLY A 57 27.61 -5.20 5.56
N ASP A 58 26.66 -4.67 4.80
CA ASP A 58 25.73 -5.42 3.96
C ASP A 58 26.43 -5.79 2.63
N ALA A 59 26.87 -7.05 2.49
CA ALA A 59 27.27 -7.59 1.18
C ALA A 59 26.06 -7.51 0.23
N TRP A 60 26.26 -7.01 -1.00
CA TRP A 60 25.16 -6.66 -1.92
C TRP A 60 24.53 -7.89 -2.56
N LEU A 61 23.84 -8.69 -1.76
CA LEU A 61 22.74 -9.49 -2.23
C LEU A 61 21.67 -8.49 -2.67
N GLY A 62 21.18 -8.56 -3.92
CA GLY A 62 20.16 -7.63 -4.44
C GLY A 62 18.89 -7.55 -3.56
N ILE A 63 18.75 -8.47 -2.60
CA ILE A 63 17.75 -8.54 -1.56
C ILE A 63 18.43 -8.79 -0.22
N LEU A 64 18.07 -8.03 0.81
CA LEU A 64 18.44 -8.29 2.19
C LEU A 64 17.19 -8.40 3.07
N ARG A 65 16.96 -9.58 3.66
CA ARG A 65 15.86 -9.81 4.59
C ARG A 65 16.35 -9.67 6.02
N GLN A 66 15.67 -8.84 6.81
CA GLN A 66 16.01 -8.49 8.19
C GLN A 66 14.75 -8.60 9.06
N GLY A 67 14.93 -8.62 10.39
CA GLY A 67 13.81 -8.77 11.33
C GLY A 67 12.72 -7.71 11.18
N ASP A 68 13.05 -6.54 10.66
CA ASP A 68 12.14 -5.41 10.45
C ASP A 68 11.69 -5.25 8.98
N GLY A 69 12.00 -6.20 8.08
CA GLY A 69 11.49 -6.17 6.70
C GLY A 69 12.48 -6.67 5.65
N ALA A 70 12.25 -6.32 4.39
CA ALA A 70 13.17 -6.65 3.29
C ALA A 70 13.61 -5.38 2.56
N LYS A 71 14.92 -5.24 2.37
CA LYS A 71 15.55 -4.24 1.51
C LYS A 71 15.81 -4.85 0.13
N PHE A 72 15.62 -4.05 -0.90
CA PHE A 72 15.86 -4.39 -2.29
C PHE A 72 16.71 -3.29 -2.91
N TYR A 73 17.71 -3.71 -3.69
CA TYR A 73 18.65 -2.83 -4.35
C TYR A 73 18.48 -2.96 -5.87
N GLY A 74 17.85 -1.96 -6.49
CA GLY A 74 17.50 -1.97 -7.90
C GLY A 74 18.62 -1.45 -8.79
N GLU A 75 18.69 -1.94 -10.03
CA GLU A 75 19.60 -1.38 -11.02
C GLU A 75 19.21 0.06 -11.36
N LYS A 76 20.22 0.90 -11.63
CA LYS A 76 20.01 2.29 -12.01
C LYS A 76 19.21 2.37 -13.32
N ASP A 77 18.31 3.35 -13.39
CA ASP A 77 17.45 3.66 -14.53
C ASP A 77 16.50 2.51 -14.89
N THR A 78 16.08 1.74 -13.87
CA THR A 78 15.12 0.64 -14.02
C THR A 78 13.86 0.84 -13.20
N ASN A 79 12.79 0.16 -13.63
CA ASN A 79 11.56 0.00 -12.88
C ASN A 79 11.37 -1.48 -12.54
N ASN A 80 10.90 -1.77 -11.33
CA ASN A 80 10.60 -3.14 -10.91
C ASN A 80 9.29 -3.19 -10.11
N TRP A 81 8.67 -4.36 -10.11
CA TRP A 81 7.45 -4.62 -9.36
C TRP A 81 7.75 -5.51 -8.16
N PHE A 82 7.08 -5.22 -7.05
CA PHE A 82 7.20 -5.97 -5.80
C PHE A 82 5.81 -6.41 -5.35
N HIS A 83 5.65 -7.70 -5.07
CA HIS A 83 4.37 -8.30 -4.74
C HIS A 83 4.36 -8.75 -3.29
N ILE A 84 3.26 -8.41 -2.59
CA ILE A 84 3.02 -8.77 -1.20
C ILE A 84 1.64 -9.40 -1.14
N ALA A 85 1.59 -10.71 -0.91
CA ALA A 85 0.34 -11.44 -0.73
C ALA A 85 -0.19 -11.23 0.70
N LEU A 86 -1.43 -10.79 0.83
CA LEU A 86 -2.12 -10.71 2.11
C LEU A 86 -2.85 -12.01 2.37
N HIS A 87 -2.61 -12.61 3.53
CA HIS A 87 -3.44 -13.71 4.01
C HIS A 87 -4.73 -13.11 4.60
N SER A 88 -5.79 -13.05 3.79
CA SER A 88 -7.09 -12.54 4.23
C SER A 88 -8.19 -13.59 4.06
N PRO A 89 -8.99 -13.90 5.09
CA PRO A 89 -10.19 -14.70 4.90
C PRO A 89 -11.15 -13.94 3.98
N VAL A 90 -11.65 -14.61 2.94
CA VAL A 90 -12.59 -13.98 1.99
C VAL A 90 -14.03 -13.99 2.50
N ILE A 91 -14.33 -14.85 3.47
CA ILE A 91 -15.60 -14.97 4.17
C ILE A 91 -15.33 -14.95 5.68
N LEU A 92 -16.05 -14.10 6.42
CA LEU A 92 -16.03 -14.05 7.88
C LEU A 92 -17.48 -14.16 8.39
N ASN A 93 -17.76 -15.11 9.27
CA ASN A 93 -19.10 -15.36 9.82
C ASN A 93 -20.19 -15.45 8.74
N GLY A 94 -19.90 -16.20 7.67
CA GLY A 94 -20.83 -16.39 6.53
C GLY A 94 -20.99 -15.17 5.61
N THR A 95 -20.30 -14.06 5.89
CA THR A 95 -20.38 -12.83 5.09
C THR A 95 -19.11 -12.65 4.24
N ARG A 96 -19.28 -12.35 2.95
CA ARG A 96 -18.15 -11.99 2.08
C ARG A 96 -17.59 -10.63 2.48
N LEU A 97 -16.30 -10.59 2.76
CA LEU A 97 -15.61 -9.35 3.10
C LEU A 97 -15.40 -8.46 1.87
N LYS A 98 -15.42 -7.15 2.10
CA LYS A 98 -15.03 -6.15 1.11
C LYS A 98 -13.77 -5.42 1.56
N LEU A 99 -12.79 -5.30 0.68
CA LEU A 99 -11.58 -4.52 0.92
C LEU A 99 -11.90 -3.03 0.78
N SER A 100 -11.65 -2.27 1.84
CA SER A 100 -11.92 -0.83 1.89
C SER A 100 -10.65 0.02 1.81
N LYS A 101 -9.53 -0.48 2.34
CA LYS A 101 -8.24 0.23 2.36
C LYS A 101 -7.09 -0.75 2.23
N ILE A 102 -5.98 -0.30 1.65
CA ILE A 102 -4.69 -0.97 1.75
C ILE A 102 -3.63 -0.02 2.28
N PHE A 103 -2.56 -0.60 2.82
CA PHE A 103 -1.43 0.10 3.40
C PHE A 103 -0.12 -0.49 2.88
N VAL A 104 0.88 0.35 2.65
CA VAL A 104 2.24 -0.07 2.30
C VAL A 104 3.22 0.68 3.19
N LEU A 105 3.90 -0.02 4.10
CA LEU A 105 4.92 0.59 4.96
C LEU A 105 6.28 0.40 4.31
N PHE A 106 6.96 1.50 3.96
CA PHE A 106 8.20 1.44 3.19
C PHE A 106 9.18 2.55 3.56
N ARG A 107 10.42 2.39 3.08
CA ARG A 107 11.41 3.46 3.01
C ARG A 107 12.10 3.41 1.66
N CYS A 108 11.97 4.48 0.88
CA CYS A 108 12.78 4.68 -0.31
C CYS A 108 14.01 5.53 0.05
N ALA A 109 15.17 5.18 -0.47
CA ALA A 109 16.32 6.08 -0.39
C ALA A 109 16.12 7.29 -1.30
N VAL A 110 16.54 8.44 -0.80
CA VAL A 110 16.51 9.74 -1.47
C VAL A 110 17.91 10.31 -1.43
N ALA A 111 18.39 10.83 -2.57
CA ALA A 111 19.62 11.60 -2.57
C ALA A 111 19.41 12.92 -1.83
N SER A 112 20.39 13.33 -1.04
CA SER A 112 20.41 14.68 -0.50
C SER A 112 20.59 15.69 -1.63
N HIS A 113 19.75 16.74 -1.66
CA HIS A 113 19.69 17.81 -2.68
C HIS A 113 20.98 18.67 -2.80
N HIS A 114 22.10 18.25 -2.20
CA HIS A 114 23.34 19.02 -2.19
C HIS A 114 24.08 18.98 -3.53
N GLU A 115 23.88 17.96 -4.38
CA GLU A 115 24.61 17.83 -5.65
C GLU A 115 23.89 18.48 -6.85
N ASP A 116 22.56 18.62 -6.83
CA ASP A 116 21.75 19.21 -7.90
C ASP A 116 20.33 19.50 -7.37
N PRO A 117 19.98 20.76 -7.02
CA PRO A 117 18.67 21.09 -6.46
C PRO A 117 17.53 21.02 -7.49
N GLU A 118 17.84 21.01 -8.79
CA GLU A 118 16.84 20.95 -9.86
C GLU A 118 16.48 19.52 -10.26
N ARG A 119 17.24 18.53 -9.79
CA ARG A 119 17.10 17.14 -10.26
C ARG A 119 16.99 16.17 -9.09
N TRP A 120 15.80 15.60 -8.94
CA TRP A 120 15.55 14.55 -7.96
C TRP A 120 16.22 13.24 -8.40
N TYR A 121 17.09 12.71 -7.55
CA TYR A 121 17.69 11.38 -7.72
C TYR A 121 17.32 10.49 -6.54
N GLY A 122 16.86 9.28 -6.81
CA GLY A 122 16.57 8.32 -5.75
C GLY A 122 15.61 7.23 -6.18
N THR A 123 15.07 6.56 -5.17
CA THR A 123 14.05 5.53 -5.32
C THR A 123 12.68 6.12 -5.03
N LYS A 124 11.69 5.80 -5.86
CA LYS A 124 10.30 6.20 -5.61
C LYS A 124 9.33 5.09 -5.96
N ILE A 125 8.23 5.02 -5.23
CA ILE A 125 7.05 4.25 -5.62
C ILE A 125 6.26 5.12 -6.61
N HIS A 126 6.02 4.58 -7.81
CA HIS A 126 5.25 5.24 -8.86
C HIS A 126 3.84 4.66 -9.05
N SER A 127 3.62 3.42 -8.61
CA SER A 127 2.33 2.75 -8.73
C SER A 127 2.09 1.78 -7.56
N VAL A 128 0.83 1.63 -7.17
CA VAL A 128 0.35 0.56 -6.29
C VAL A 128 -0.90 -0.07 -6.91
N HIS A 129 -0.86 -1.36 -7.21
CA HIS A 129 -1.96 -2.11 -7.80
C HIS A 129 -2.46 -3.18 -6.82
N VAL A 130 -3.77 -3.41 -6.81
CA VAL A 130 -4.43 -4.41 -5.96
C VAL A 130 -5.03 -5.49 -6.85
N TRP A 131 -4.78 -6.74 -6.48
CA TRP A 131 -5.25 -7.92 -7.17
C TRP A 131 -6.12 -8.78 -6.25
N ASP A 132 -7.12 -9.44 -6.83
CA ASP A 132 -7.89 -10.53 -6.23
C ASP A 132 -7.76 -11.78 -7.10
N GLY A 133 -6.94 -12.73 -6.66
CA GLY A 133 -6.45 -13.81 -7.51
C GLY A 133 -5.75 -13.26 -8.76
N ALA A 134 -6.20 -13.67 -9.94
CA ALA A 134 -5.63 -13.22 -11.23
C ALA A 134 -6.18 -11.86 -11.71
N ASN A 135 -7.17 -11.27 -11.02
CA ASN A 135 -7.84 -10.06 -11.48
C ASN A 135 -7.27 -8.82 -10.79
N ARG A 136 -6.84 -7.82 -11.56
CA ARG A 136 -6.49 -6.51 -11.01
C ARG A 136 -7.76 -5.73 -10.72
N ILE A 137 -8.01 -5.41 -9.44
CA ILE A 137 -9.25 -4.81 -8.97
C ILE A 137 -9.13 -3.30 -8.67
N LYS A 138 -7.91 -2.79 -8.47
CA LYS A 138 -7.66 -1.35 -8.27
C LYS A 138 -6.25 -0.96 -8.69
N THR A 139 -6.08 0.25 -9.20
CA THR A 139 -4.77 0.87 -9.43
C THR A 139 -4.69 2.25 -8.79
N PHE A 140 -3.51 2.59 -8.32
CA PHE A 140 -3.09 3.90 -7.86
C PHE A 140 -1.80 4.21 -8.63
N ASP A 141 -1.89 5.04 -9.67
CA ASP A 141 -0.79 5.35 -10.58
C ASP A 141 -0.36 6.81 -10.46
N ASN A 142 0.73 7.18 -11.13
CA ASN A 142 1.31 8.53 -11.11
C ASN A 142 1.68 9.00 -9.68
N LEU A 143 2.15 8.07 -8.86
CA LEU A 143 2.60 8.36 -7.51
C LEU A 143 4.04 8.87 -7.53
N GLU A 144 4.41 9.69 -6.54
CA GLU A 144 5.78 10.15 -6.33
C GLU A 144 6.23 9.92 -4.88
N LEU A 145 5.95 8.73 -4.35
CA LEU A 145 6.19 8.45 -2.93
C LEU A 145 7.65 8.08 -2.68
N SER A 146 8.30 8.80 -1.79
CA SER A 146 9.68 8.56 -1.38
C SER A 146 9.88 8.84 0.12
N GLY A 147 11.10 8.67 0.64
CA GLY A 147 11.40 8.87 2.07
C GLY A 147 10.92 7.72 2.96
N GLU A 148 10.74 7.97 4.25
CA GLU A 148 10.43 6.97 5.28
C GLU A 148 8.98 7.02 5.78
N HIS A 149 8.27 5.89 5.67
CA HIS A 149 6.88 5.72 6.07
C HIS A 149 6.67 4.39 6.80
N LYS A 150 7.29 4.26 7.98
CA LYS A 150 7.19 3.10 8.89
C LYS A 150 5.84 2.96 9.60
N THR A 151 5.02 4.01 9.58
CA THR A 151 3.69 4.06 10.21
C THR A 151 2.65 4.47 9.18
N ILE A 152 1.38 4.18 9.44
CA ILE A 152 0.27 4.60 8.59
C ILE A 152 0.16 6.13 8.63
N LYS A 153 0.12 6.75 7.45
CA LYS A 153 -0.12 8.16 7.21
C LYS A 153 -1.20 8.30 6.14
N GLU A 154 -2.27 8.99 6.48
CA GLU A 154 -3.38 9.23 5.57
C GLU A 154 -2.91 9.92 4.29
N ASN A 155 -3.43 9.48 3.15
CA ASN A 155 -3.12 10.01 1.82
C ASN A 155 -1.64 9.91 1.39
N VAL A 156 -0.80 9.18 2.12
CA VAL A 156 0.61 8.96 1.75
C VAL A 156 0.85 7.49 1.47
N ASN A 157 0.62 6.65 2.46
CA ASN A 157 0.86 5.21 2.37
C ASN A 157 -0.37 4.36 2.74
N GLN A 158 -1.52 5.04 2.79
CA GLN A 158 -2.86 4.49 2.87
C GLN A 158 -3.57 4.77 1.55
N PHE A 159 -4.18 3.74 0.96
CA PHE A 159 -4.90 3.86 -0.30
C PHE A 159 -6.34 3.38 -0.11
N ILE A 160 -7.30 4.22 -0.48
CA ILE A 160 -8.73 3.98 -0.26
C ILE A 160 -9.35 3.32 -1.50
N LEU A 161 -10.12 2.25 -1.26
CA LEU A 161 -10.93 1.57 -2.26
C LEU A 161 -12.39 1.99 -2.04
N GLU A 162 -12.79 3.07 -2.71
CA GLU A 162 -14.17 3.55 -2.71
C GLU A 162 -14.79 3.34 -4.12
N PRO A 163 -15.91 2.62 -4.24
CA PRO A 163 -16.54 1.81 -3.18
C PRO A 163 -15.68 0.61 -2.78
N ALA A 164 -15.89 0.11 -1.56
CA ALA A 164 -15.20 -1.09 -1.07
C ALA A 164 -15.49 -2.31 -1.97
N ILE A 165 -14.45 -3.08 -2.29
CA ILE A 165 -14.49 -4.11 -3.33
C ILE A 165 -14.63 -5.50 -2.69
N PRO A 166 -15.64 -6.32 -3.06
CA PRO A 166 -15.74 -7.70 -2.59
C PRO A 166 -14.51 -8.54 -2.97
N VAL A 167 -14.02 -9.35 -2.03
CA VAL A 167 -12.84 -10.22 -2.24
C VAL A 167 -13.28 -11.67 -2.39
N TYR A 168 -12.74 -12.38 -3.38
CA TYR A 168 -13.15 -13.73 -3.74
C TYR A 168 -12.07 -14.79 -3.52
N TYR A 169 -10.82 -14.52 -3.89
CA TYR A 169 -9.78 -15.54 -3.98
C TYR A 169 -8.55 -15.22 -3.11
N GLY A 170 -8.23 -13.94 -2.94
CA GLY A 170 -7.14 -13.50 -2.06
C GLY A 170 -6.42 -12.28 -2.60
N ILE A 171 -5.94 -11.43 -1.70
CA ILE A 171 -5.38 -10.13 -2.06
C ILE A 171 -3.88 -10.18 -2.28
N SER A 172 -3.42 -9.58 -3.38
CA SER A 172 -2.02 -9.20 -3.55
C SER A 172 -1.89 -7.71 -3.80
N ILE A 173 -0.94 -7.08 -3.11
CA ILE A 173 -0.55 -5.69 -3.34
C ILE A 173 0.73 -5.71 -4.16
N SER A 174 0.69 -5.11 -5.35
CA SER A 174 1.84 -4.92 -6.23
C SER A 174 2.30 -3.48 -6.17
N VAL A 175 3.59 -3.25 -5.94
CA VAL A 175 4.19 -1.91 -5.80
C VAL A 175 5.21 -1.72 -6.90
N GLY A 176 4.97 -0.75 -7.77
CA GLY A 176 5.86 -0.33 -8.84
C GLY A 176 6.86 0.69 -8.31
N VAL A 177 8.15 0.40 -8.46
CA VAL A 177 9.24 1.19 -7.91
C VAL A 177 10.23 1.54 -9.02
N SER A 178 10.64 2.80 -9.04
CA SER A 178 11.70 3.29 -9.92
C SER A 178 12.98 3.54 -9.15
N PHE A 179 14.12 3.22 -9.79
CA PHE A 179 15.46 3.39 -9.24
C PHE A 179 16.27 4.35 -10.12
N PHE A 180 16.30 5.65 -9.77
CA PHE A 180 16.98 6.71 -10.54
C PHE A 180 18.11 7.40 -9.76
N GLY A 181 18.57 6.78 -8.67
CA GLY A 181 19.72 7.23 -7.90
C GLY A 181 21.00 7.19 -8.73
N LYS A 182 21.78 8.28 -8.67
CA LYS A 182 23.13 8.36 -9.24
C LYS A 182 24.06 7.30 -8.67
N TYR A 183 23.96 7.06 -7.36
CA TYR A 183 24.72 6.04 -6.64
C TYR A 183 23.80 4.90 -6.20
N ILE A 184 24.38 3.70 -6.12
CA ILE A 184 23.73 2.47 -5.71
C ILE A 184 23.07 2.60 -4.32
N SER A 185 23.68 3.36 -3.40
CA SER A 185 23.13 3.65 -2.07
C SER A 185 21.77 4.38 -2.09
N TYR A 186 21.45 5.04 -3.21
CA TYR A 186 20.16 5.72 -3.45
C TYR A 186 19.16 4.88 -4.26
N ASN A 187 19.59 3.73 -4.78
CA ASN A 187 18.74 2.77 -5.51
C ASN A 187 18.27 1.64 -4.59
N LYS A 188 17.64 2.01 -3.48
CA LYS A 188 17.13 1.06 -2.49
C LYS A 188 15.74 1.40 -1.99
N ILE A 189 14.94 0.35 -1.83
CA ILE A 189 13.65 0.39 -1.14
C ILE A 189 13.64 -0.67 -0.04
N LYS A 190 13.11 -0.31 1.13
CA LYS A 190 12.77 -1.25 2.19
C LYS A 190 11.27 -1.35 2.32
N PHE A 191 10.73 -2.57 2.34
CA PHE A 191 9.36 -2.83 2.75
C PHE A 191 9.36 -3.31 4.20
N TYR A 192 8.60 -2.63 5.06
CA TYR A 192 8.40 -3.01 6.46
C TYR A 192 7.21 -3.96 6.59
N ALA A 193 6.09 -3.62 5.95
CA ALA A 193 4.88 -4.44 5.89
C ALA A 193 3.93 -3.91 4.81
N ALA A 194 2.91 -4.69 4.46
CA ALA A 194 1.73 -4.20 3.77
C ALA A 194 0.48 -4.85 4.37
N GLY A 195 -0.66 -4.19 4.25
CA GLY A 195 -1.89 -4.68 4.86
C GLY A 195 -3.15 -4.12 4.23
N GLY A 196 -4.31 -4.51 4.75
CA GLY A 196 -5.60 -4.02 4.31
C GLY A 196 -6.71 -4.20 5.32
N ASP A 197 -7.69 -3.31 5.21
CA ASP A 197 -8.88 -3.23 6.07
C ASP A 197 -10.10 -3.75 5.33
N PHE A 198 -10.80 -4.69 5.96
CA PHE A 198 -11.95 -5.39 5.41
C PHE A 198 -13.22 -5.11 6.22
N ILE A 199 -14.31 -4.84 5.51
CA ILE A 199 -15.65 -4.53 6.04
C ILE A 199 -16.71 -5.53 5.58
#